data_AF-A0A2I1D5I1-F1
#
_entry.id   AF-A0A2I1D5I1-F1
#
_cell.length_a   1.000
_cell.length_b   1.000
_cell.length_c   1.000
_cell.angle_alpha   90.00
_cell.angle_beta   90.00
_cell.angle_gamma   90.00
#
_symmetry.space_group_name_H-M   'P 1'
#
loop_
_entity.id
_entity.type
_entity.pdbx_description
1 polymer ?
#
loop_
_entity_poly.entity_id
_entity_poly.type
_entity_poly.pdbx_seq_one_letter_code
_entity_poly.pdbx_strand_id
1 'polypeptide(L)'
;MLQQGLEQVQGAEVYVDRDAAIAPPGWPGYSLKLPRAPSLSTEVPLVPSSFWHMDLSEASLSRNTFLHPTTRCRFPTRVFYLDALINCIVESTLNPGHNRCIHGYLFTQYHYFVDWLTAFFPDTFPQLSPGNMFFVDLYDIPLPPGTRRRVCSNRQRIQLGQLTVEDAWQSMPMKFINTVRTIEAERQDKMRLENIARAKIGETTPQYLSIT
;
A
#
# COMPACT_ATOMS: atom_id res chain seq x y z
N MET A 1 -37.86 14.78 -17.53
CA MET A 1 -36.49 14.91 -18.08
C MET A 1 -35.48 14.31 -17.11
N LEU A 2 -35.41 12.98 -17.05
CA LEU A 2 -34.33 12.18 -16.42
C LEU A 2 -34.58 10.72 -16.84
N GLN A 3 -34.55 10.46 -18.13
CA GLN A 3 -34.67 9.12 -18.70
C GLN A 3 -34.11 9.16 -20.11
N GLN A 4 -33.32 8.13 -20.45
CA GLN A 4 -32.64 7.81 -21.72
C GLN A 4 -31.19 8.30 -21.83
N GLY A 5 -30.29 7.33 -22.05
CA GLY A 5 -29.03 7.61 -22.75
C GLY A 5 -27.71 7.14 -22.15
N LEU A 6 -27.65 6.09 -21.32
CA LEU A 6 -26.43 5.25 -21.27
C LEU A 6 -26.67 4.05 -22.18
N GLU A 7 -26.81 4.35 -23.48
CA GLU A 7 -26.75 3.33 -24.50
C GLU A 7 -25.36 2.70 -24.49
N GLN A 8 -25.39 1.37 -24.52
CA GLN A 8 -24.30 0.42 -24.68
C GLN A 8 -22.98 1.01 -25.22
N VAL A 9 -22.06 1.34 -24.32
CA VAL A 9 -20.64 1.32 -24.66
C VAL A 9 -20.23 -0.16 -24.69
N GLN A 10 -20.34 -0.76 -25.87
CA GLN A 10 -19.73 -2.04 -26.15
C GLN A 10 -18.20 -1.90 -26.00
N GLY A 11 -17.64 -2.69 -25.09
CA GLY A 11 -16.26 -3.17 -25.18
C GLY A 11 -15.16 -2.16 -24.88
N ALA A 12 -15.14 -1.59 -23.68
CA ALA A 12 -13.85 -1.42 -23.01
C ALA A 12 -13.75 -2.57 -22.01
N GLU A 13 -12.72 -3.42 -22.11
CA GLU A 13 -12.43 -4.38 -21.06
C GLU A 13 -12.34 -3.61 -19.74
N VAL A 14 -13.38 -3.75 -18.93
CA VAL A 14 -13.43 -3.17 -17.59
C VAL A 14 -12.29 -3.83 -16.86
N TYR A 15 -11.23 -3.08 -16.56
CA TYR A 15 -10.15 -3.54 -15.72
C TYR A 15 -10.70 -3.71 -14.30
N VAL A 16 -11.38 -4.83 -14.08
CA VAL A 16 -11.75 -5.30 -12.76
C VAL A 16 -10.45 -5.76 -12.14
N ASP A 17 -10.03 -5.09 -11.07
CA ASP A 17 -9.02 -5.64 -10.19
C ASP A 17 -9.58 -6.97 -9.66
N ARG A 18 -9.11 -8.09 -10.22
CA ARG A 18 -9.66 -9.44 -9.98
C ARG A 18 -9.55 -9.87 -8.51
N ASP A 19 -8.78 -9.12 -7.72
CA ASP A 19 -8.42 -9.45 -6.35
C ASP A 19 -9.20 -8.64 -5.30
N ALA A 20 -10.02 -7.66 -5.74
CA ALA A 20 -10.89 -6.88 -4.85
C ALA A 20 -12.16 -7.68 -4.49
N ALA A 21 -12.46 -7.81 -3.19
CA ALA A 21 -13.66 -8.48 -2.69
C ALA A 21 -14.45 -7.59 -1.72
N ILE A 22 -15.73 -7.88 -1.52
CA ILE A 22 -16.59 -7.16 -0.55
C ILE A 22 -15.97 -7.32 0.85
N ALA A 23 -15.78 -6.20 1.57
CA ALA A 23 -15.22 -6.23 2.93
C ALA A 23 -16.23 -6.80 3.95
N PRO A 24 -15.77 -7.31 5.10
CA PRO A 24 -16.65 -7.75 6.18
C PRO A 24 -17.56 -6.63 6.71
N PRO A 25 -18.70 -6.97 7.33
CA PRO A 25 -19.60 -5.99 7.94
C PRO A 25 -18.87 -5.09 8.95
N GLY A 26 -19.02 -3.77 8.82
CA GLY A 26 -18.39 -2.77 9.71
C GLY A 26 -17.27 -1.96 9.07
N TRP A 27 -16.81 -2.32 7.87
CA TRP A 27 -15.84 -1.53 7.09
C TRP A 27 -16.52 -0.86 5.88
N PRO A 28 -16.29 0.44 5.64
CA PRO A 28 -16.86 1.12 4.48
C PRO A 28 -16.03 0.80 3.23
N GLY A 29 -16.29 -0.33 2.55
CA GLY A 29 -15.72 -0.56 1.22
C GLY A 29 -15.39 -2.01 0.85
N TYR A 30 -14.43 -2.14 -0.06
CA TYR A 30 -13.87 -3.41 -0.54
C TYR A 30 -12.53 -3.63 0.13
N SER A 31 -12.08 -4.88 0.21
CA SER A 31 -10.76 -5.26 0.68
C SER A 31 -10.00 -5.95 -0.45
N LEU A 32 -8.71 -5.67 -0.58
CA LEU A 32 -7.80 -6.56 -1.30
C LEU A 32 -7.54 -7.76 -0.41
N LYS A 33 -7.90 -8.94 -0.92
CA LYS A 33 -7.62 -10.20 -0.23
C LYS A 33 -6.24 -10.69 -0.65
N LEU A 34 -5.52 -11.31 0.29
CA LEU A 34 -4.33 -12.06 -0.09
C LEU A 34 -4.76 -13.35 -0.80
N PRO A 35 -4.26 -13.62 -2.03
CA PRO A 35 -4.45 -14.92 -2.66
C PRO A 35 -3.88 -16.02 -1.75
N ARG A 36 -4.74 -16.96 -1.31
CA ARG A 36 -4.40 -18.15 -0.50
C ARG A 36 -3.89 -17.91 0.92
N ALA A 37 -4.22 -16.79 1.56
CA ALA A 37 -3.86 -16.59 2.96
C ALA A 37 -4.89 -17.21 3.94
N PRO A 38 -4.48 -17.60 5.16
CA PRO A 38 -5.39 -18.03 6.21
C PRO A 38 -6.47 -16.97 6.47
N SER A 39 -7.64 -17.36 7.00
CA SER A 39 -8.78 -16.46 7.31
C SER A 39 -8.48 -15.28 8.26
N LEU A 40 -7.26 -15.22 8.80
CA LEU A 40 -6.74 -14.18 9.69
C LEU A 40 -5.74 -13.24 9.01
N SER A 41 -5.56 -13.32 7.70
CA SER A 41 -4.63 -12.45 6.99
C SER A 41 -5.12 -11.01 6.98
N THR A 42 -4.23 -10.08 7.28
CA THR A 42 -4.50 -8.65 7.23
C THR A 42 -5.04 -8.25 5.85
N GLU A 43 -6.31 -7.89 5.79
CA GLU A 43 -6.93 -7.35 4.59
C GLU A 43 -6.48 -5.89 4.39
N VAL A 44 -6.23 -5.49 3.14
CA VAL A 44 -5.99 -4.08 2.81
C VAL A 44 -7.32 -3.46 2.40
N PRO A 45 -7.98 -2.65 3.24
CA PRO A 45 -9.20 -1.98 2.84
C PRO A 45 -8.90 -0.97 1.73
N LEU A 46 -9.68 -1.04 0.65
CA LEU A 46 -9.75 -0.03 -0.39
C LEU A 46 -10.80 1.00 -0.01
N VAL A 47 -10.32 2.19 0.32
CA VAL A 47 -11.22 3.31 0.62
C VAL A 47 -11.64 3.97 -0.70
N PRO A 48 -12.94 4.30 -0.89
CA PRO A 48 -13.45 4.91 -2.13
C PRO A 48 -12.69 6.19 -2.54
N SER A 49 -12.63 6.45 -3.84
CA SER A 49 -11.89 7.60 -4.41
C SER A 49 -12.29 8.94 -3.80
N SER A 50 -13.56 9.10 -3.45
CA SER A 50 -14.14 10.30 -2.84
C SER A 50 -13.66 10.60 -1.42
N PHE A 51 -13.01 9.64 -0.76
CA PHE A 51 -12.52 9.79 0.61
C PHE A 51 -11.10 10.36 0.67
N TRP A 52 -10.43 10.44 -0.47
CA TRP A 52 -9.06 10.94 -0.59
C TRP A 52 -9.07 12.28 -1.29
N HIS A 53 -8.03 13.10 -1.08
CA HIS A 53 -7.79 14.33 -1.83
C HIS A 53 -7.31 14.05 -3.28
N MET A 54 -7.95 13.11 -3.96
CA MET A 54 -7.65 12.73 -5.33
C MET A 54 -8.28 13.70 -6.33
N ASP A 55 -7.66 13.83 -7.52
CA ASP A 55 -8.32 14.51 -8.63
C ASP A 55 -9.55 13.72 -9.08
N LEU A 56 -10.73 14.32 -8.87
CA LEU A 56 -12.03 13.77 -9.24
C LEU A 56 -12.52 14.30 -10.60
N SER A 57 -11.65 14.93 -11.40
CA SER A 57 -11.95 15.29 -12.78
C SER A 57 -12.40 14.06 -13.57
N GLU A 58 -13.27 14.24 -14.55
CA GLU A 58 -13.81 13.12 -15.35
C GLU A 58 -12.69 12.30 -16.00
N ALA A 59 -11.65 12.97 -16.50
CA ALA A 59 -10.48 12.35 -17.10
C ALA A 59 -9.63 11.55 -16.09
N SER A 60 -9.49 12.04 -14.85
CA SER A 60 -8.80 11.30 -13.79
C SER A 60 -9.63 10.11 -13.32
N LEU A 61 -10.94 10.28 -13.12
CA LEU A 61 -11.83 9.21 -12.74
C LEU A 61 -11.86 8.10 -13.80
N SER A 62 -11.95 8.44 -15.09
CA SER A 62 -11.98 7.44 -16.16
C SER A 62 -10.70 6.59 -16.21
N ARG A 63 -9.53 7.23 -16.00
CA ARG A 63 -8.22 6.60 -16.14
C ARG A 63 -7.75 5.89 -14.88
N ASN A 64 -8.02 6.46 -13.72
CA ASN A 64 -7.38 6.08 -12.46
C ASN A 64 -8.34 5.37 -11.49
N THR A 65 -9.58 5.11 -11.90
CA THR A 65 -10.56 4.41 -11.06
C THR A 65 -11.36 3.38 -11.86
N PHE A 66 -11.74 2.30 -11.20
CA PHE A 66 -12.62 1.26 -11.75
C PHE A 66 -13.97 1.26 -11.02
N LEU A 67 -15.03 0.85 -11.72
CA LEU A 67 -16.35 0.62 -11.13
C LEU A 67 -16.45 -0.86 -10.78
N HIS A 68 -16.63 -1.19 -9.51
CA HIS A 68 -16.79 -2.58 -9.11
C HIS A 68 -18.20 -3.10 -9.50
N PRO A 69 -18.35 -4.31 -10.07
CA PRO A 69 -19.65 -4.81 -10.55
C PRO A 69 -20.79 -4.84 -9.52
N THR A 70 -20.43 -4.89 -8.23
CA THR A 70 -21.39 -5.03 -7.12
C THR A 70 -21.73 -3.73 -6.39
N THR A 71 -21.12 -2.59 -6.74
CA THR A 71 -21.48 -1.28 -6.14
C THR A 71 -21.60 -0.19 -7.18
N ARG A 72 -22.19 0.93 -6.76
CA ARG A 72 -22.26 2.18 -7.54
C ARG A 72 -21.05 3.09 -7.31
N CYS A 73 -20.05 2.63 -6.55
CA CYS A 73 -18.89 3.42 -6.17
C CYS A 73 -17.70 3.11 -7.08
N ARG A 74 -16.91 4.13 -7.42
CA ARG A 74 -15.61 3.94 -8.08
C ARG A 74 -14.49 3.79 -7.06
N PHE A 75 -13.55 2.92 -7.37
CA PHE A 75 -12.38 2.62 -6.56
C PHE A 75 -11.12 2.99 -7.32
N PRO A 76 -10.10 3.56 -6.65
CA PRO A 76 -8.84 3.89 -7.27
C PRO A 76 -8.12 2.62 -7.75
N THR A 77 -7.41 2.71 -8.87
CA THR A 77 -6.43 1.69 -9.27
C THR A 77 -5.28 1.65 -8.28
N ARG A 78 -4.52 0.55 -8.24
CA ARG A 78 -3.45 0.33 -7.25
C ARG A 78 -2.41 1.45 -7.21
N VAL A 79 -1.91 1.87 -8.38
CA VAL A 79 -0.93 2.96 -8.49
C VAL A 79 -1.51 4.27 -7.96
N PHE A 80 -2.76 4.57 -8.30
CA PHE A 80 -3.43 5.79 -7.88
C PHE A 80 -3.76 5.80 -6.39
N TYR A 81 -4.15 4.64 -5.84
CA TYR A 81 -4.35 4.46 -4.40
C TYR A 81 -3.04 4.66 -3.63
N LEU A 82 -1.93 4.06 -4.09
CA LEU A 82 -0.62 4.23 -3.47
C LEU A 82 -0.19 5.69 -3.50
N ASP A 83 -0.35 6.37 -4.64
CA ASP A 83 -0.03 7.80 -4.74
C ASP A 83 -0.85 8.66 -3.77
N ALA A 84 -2.18 8.45 -3.71
CA ALA A 84 -3.06 9.17 -2.79
C ALA A 84 -2.66 8.93 -1.32
N LEU A 85 -2.33 7.69 -0.96
CA LEU A 85 -1.92 7.32 0.38
C LEU A 85 -0.58 7.96 0.77
N ILE A 86 0.40 7.94 -0.14
CA ILE A 86 1.68 8.64 0.03
C ILE A 86 1.44 10.15 0.21
N ASN A 87 0.58 10.77 -0.60
CA ASN A 87 0.25 12.19 -0.47
C ASN A 87 -0.30 12.53 0.93
N CYS A 88 -1.26 11.75 1.44
CA CYS A 88 -1.82 11.96 2.77
C CYS A 88 -0.78 11.78 3.88
N ILE A 89 0.12 10.80 3.76
CA ILE A 89 1.19 10.57 4.73
C ILE A 89 2.18 11.74 4.72
N VAL A 90 2.63 12.15 3.53
CA VAL A 90 3.56 13.28 3.35
C VAL A 90 2.97 14.55 3.95
N GLU A 91 1.72 14.87 3.63
CA GLU A 91 1.02 16.03 4.18
C GLU A 91 0.93 15.97 5.71
N SER A 92 0.52 14.82 6.25
CA SER A 92 0.40 14.64 7.70
C SER A 92 1.75 14.70 8.43
N THR A 93 2.83 14.22 7.81
CA THR A 93 4.19 14.26 8.38
C THR A 93 4.79 15.67 8.35
N LEU A 94 4.53 16.43 7.29
CA LEU A 94 5.09 17.79 7.14
C LEU A 94 4.26 18.86 7.86
N ASN A 95 2.96 18.62 8.03
CA ASN A 95 2.03 19.52 8.72
C ASN A 95 1.45 18.85 9.99
N PRO A 96 2.25 18.71 11.07
CA PRO A 96 1.90 17.90 12.25
C PRO A 96 0.79 18.46 13.16
N GLY A 97 -0.09 19.32 12.66
CA GLY A 97 -1.31 19.75 13.34
C GLY A 97 -2.49 18.78 13.20
N HIS A 98 -2.37 17.76 12.36
CA HIS A 98 -3.42 16.78 12.09
C HIS A 98 -3.55 15.71 13.18
N ASN A 99 -4.76 15.17 13.32
CA ASN A 99 -5.14 14.11 14.25
C ASN A 99 -4.15 12.92 14.20
N ARG A 100 -3.40 12.69 15.30
CA ARG A 100 -2.39 11.62 15.40
C ARG A 100 -2.97 10.22 15.15
N CYS A 101 -4.24 10.00 15.48
CA CYS A 101 -4.91 8.72 15.21
C CYS A 101 -5.08 8.49 13.70
N ILE A 102 -5.37 9.55 12.93
CA ILE A 102 -5.47 9.47 11.47
C ILE A 102 -4.09 9.20 10.87
N HIS A 103 -3.03 9.85 11.36
CA HIS A 103 -1.67 9.55 10.90
C HIS A 103 -1.29 8.09 11.13
N GLY A 104 -1.58 7.56 12.32
CA GLY A 104 -1.34 6.14 12.63
C GLY A 104 -2.12 5.21 11.70
N TYR A 105 -3.39 5.50 11.45
CA TYR A 105 -4.21 4.74 10.50
C TYR A 105 -3.61 4.74 9.08
N LEU A 106 -3.28 5.92 8.54
CA LEU A 106 -2.69 6.06 7.20
C LEU A 106 -1.36 5.30 7.09
N PHE A 107 -0.52 5.40 8.12
CA PHE A 107 0.76 4.70 8.17
C PHE A 107 0.59 3.17 8.16
N THR A 108 -0.35 2.65 8.96
CA THR A 108 -0.68 1.22 8.95
C THR A 108 -1.24 0.76 7.60
N GLN A 109 -2.15 1.53 7.01
CA GLN A 109 -2.69 1.23 5.68
C GLN A 109 -1.60 1.17 4.61
N TYR A 110 -0.65 2.10 4.67
CA TYR A 110 0.46 2.16 3.73
C TYR A 110 1.33 0.91 3.79
N HIS A 111 1.76 0.50 4.98
CA HIS A 111 2.59 -0.71 5.10
C HIS A 111 1.86 -1.95 4.62
N TYR A 112 0.60 -2.14 5.02
CA TYR A 112 -0.17 -3.29 4.56
C TYR A 112 -0.34 -3.30 3.04
N PHE A 113 -0.55 -2.13 2.43
CA PHE A 113 -0.70 -2.05 1.00
C PHE A 113 0.62 -2.27 0.25
N VAL A 114 1.73 -1.69 0.72
CA VAL A 114 3.06 -1.89 0.11
C VAL A 114 3.53 -3.34 0.26
N ASP A 115 3.34 -3.96 1.43
CA ASP A 115 3.64 -5.38 1.63
C ASP A 115 2.84 -6.26 0.67
N TRP A 116 1.54 -5.96 0.52
CA TRP A 116 0.67 -6.68 -0.42
C TRP A 116 1.11 -6.49 -1.88
N LEU A 117 1.43 -5.27 -2.30
CA LEU A 117 1.95 -5.00 -3.64
C LEU A 117 3.28 -5.69 -3.88
N THR A 118 4.18 -5.70 -2.90
CA THR A 118 5.48 -6.39 -2.99
C THR A 118 5.31 -7.90 -3.18
N ALA A 119 4.35 -8.50 -2.48
CA ALA A 119 4.11 -9.94 -2.55
C ALA A 119 3.43 -10.39 -3.86
N PHE A 120 2.50 -9.58 -4.40
CA PHE A 120 1.61 -10.04 -5.47
C PHE A 120 1.69 -9.23 -6.76
N PHE A 121 2.10 -7.97 -6.71
CA PHE A 121 2.12 -7.06 -7.86
C PHE A 121 3.37 -6.16 -7.87
N PRO A 122 4.59 -6.73 -7.89
CA PRO A 122 5.83 -5.96 -7.86
C PRO A 122 5.96 -5.01 -9.06
N ASP A 123 5.32 -5.32 -10.19
CA ASP A 123 5.29 -4.48 -11.39
C ASP A 123 4.53 -3.16 -11.21
N THR A 124 3.91 -2.95 -10.05
CA THR A 124 3.25 -1.68 -9.68
C THR A 124 4.28 -0.59 -9.38
N PHE A 125 5.42 -0.92 -8.77
CA PHE A 125 6.39 0.08 -8.31
C PHE A 125 7.08 0.85 -9.44
N PRO A 126 7.50 0.20 -10.56
CA PRO A 126 8.09 0.94 -11.69
C PRO A 126 7.14 1.95 -12.36
N GLN A 127 5.84 1.87 -12.10
CA GLN A 127 4.84 2.81 -12.63
C GLN A 127 4.70 4.07 -11.78
N LEU A 128 5.35 4.12 -10.61
CA LEU A 128 5.33 5.27 -9.73
C LEU A 128 6.14 6.43 -10.27
N SER A 129 5.72 7.65 -9.93
CA SER A 129 6.57 8.83 -10.16
C SER A 129 7.92 8.68 -9.44
N PRO A 130 9.01 9.29 -9.96
CA PRO A 130 10.34 9.17 -9.34
C PRO A 130 10.35 9.58 -7.86
N GLY A 131 9.57 10.60 -7.48
CA GLY A 131 9.42 11.01 -6.08
C GLY A 131 8.74 9.96 -5.21
N ASN A 132 7.73 9.26 -5.72
CA ASN A 132 7.05 8.18 -5.00
C ASN A 132 7.92 6.95 -4.89
N MET A 133 8.71 6.62 -5.92
CA MET A 133 9.66 5.52 -5.87
C MET A 133 10.74 5.79 -4.81
N PHE A 134 11.32 7.00 -4.80
CA PHE A 134 12.23 7.46 -3.75
C PHE A 134 11.62 7.36 -2.34
N PHE A 135 10.33 7.72 -2.21
CA PHE A 135 9.62 7.62 -0.96
C PHE A 135 9.48 6.16 -0.51
N VAL A 136 8.97 5.28 -1.36
CA VAL A 136 8.75 3.86 -1.05
C VAL A 136 10.05 3.18 -0.61
N ASP A 137 11.16 3.43 -1.32
CA ASP A 137 12.47 2.84 -1.02
C ASP A 137 13.00 3.15 0.39
N LEU A 138 12.55 4.26 0.98
CA LEU A 138 13.07 4.78 2.23
C LEU A 138 12.05 4.75 3.37
N TYR A 139 10.76 4.88 3.08
CA TYR A 139 9.74 5.10 4.10
C TYR A 139 9.38 3.84 4.89
N ASP A 140 9.60 2.64 4.31
CA ASP A 140 9.46 1.36 5.02
C ASP A 140 10.58 1.09 6.03
N ILE A 141 11.66 1.85 5.97
CA ILE A 141 12.77 1.72 6.90
C ILE A 141 12.36 2.39 8.23
N PRO A 142 12.68 1.82 9.41
CA PRO A 142 12.40 2.44 10.70
C PRO A 142 13.34 3.64 10.96
N LEU A 143 13.11 4.72 10.21
CA LEU A 143 13.89 5.94 10.25
C LEU A 143 13.45 6.88 11.39
N PRO A 144 14.37 7.64 11.99
CA PRO A 144 14.05 8.69 12.95
C PRO A 144 13.08 9.72 12.36
N PRO A 145 12.25 10.39 13.20
CA PRO A 145 11.27 11.37 12.73
C PRO A 145 11.85 12.49 11.86
N GLY A 146 13.07 12.96 12.17
CA GLY A 146 13.76 13.98 11.37
C GLY A 146 14.12 13.50 9.96
N THR A 147 14.58 12.25 9.85
CA THR A 147 14.89 11.62 8.56
C THR A 147 13.62 11.37 7.75
N ARG A 148 12.53 10.90 8.39
CA ARG A 148 11.23 10.73 7.72
C ARG A 148 10.71 12.05 7.13
N ARG A 149 10.75 13.14 7.91
CA ARG A 149 10.41 14.47 7.38
C ARG A 149 11.26 14.85 6.17
N ARG A 150 12.57 14.56 6.22
CA ARG A 150 13.46 14.81 5.08
C ARG A 150 13.08 14.00 3.84
N VAL A 151 12.72 12.72 3.99
CA VAL A 151 12.20 11.89 2.90
C VAL A 151 10.95 12.54 2.29
N CYS A 152 9.99 12.93 3.12
CA CYS A 152 8.76 13.59 2.66
C CYS A 152 9.05 14.91 1.92
N SER A 153 9.92 15.77 2.47
CA SER A 153 10.31 17.03 1.84
C SER A 153 11.05 16.83 0.51
N ASN A 154 11.98 15.87 0.45
CA ASN A 154 12.70 15.56 -0.78
C ASN A 154 11.76 15.00 -1.85
N ARG A 155 10.81 14.13 -1.49
CA ARG A 155 9.78 13.64 -2.41
C ARG A 155 9.00 14.78 -3.06
N GLN A 156 8.54 15.76 -2.27
CA GLN A 156 7.82 16.93 -2.81
C GLN A 156 8.71 17.74 -3.75
N ARG A 157 9.97 17.99 -3.38
CA ARG A 157 10.91 18.74 -4.22
C ARG A 157 11.23 18.01 -5.53
N ILE A 158 11.34 16.67 -5.51
CA ILE A 158 11.50 15.85 -6.72
C ILE A 158 10.29 16.02 -7.64
N GLN A 159 9.07 15.92 -7.11
CA GLN A 159 7.85 16.08 -7.91
C GLN A 159 7.70 17.48 -8.51
N LEU A 160 8.18 18.51 -7.82
CA LEU A 160 8.21 19.88 -8.30
C LEU A 160 9.39 20.17 -9.26
N GLY A 161 10.26 19.20 -9.54
CA GLY A 161 11.46 19.38 -10.36
C GLY A 161 12.54 20.25 -9.71
N GLN A 162 12.47 20.45 -8.40
CA GLN A 162 13.38 21.30 -7.60
C GLN A 162 14.57 20.54 -7.01
N LEU A 163 14.58 19.22 -7.14
CA LEU A 163 15.61 18.33 -6.63
C LEU A 163 15.66 17.09 -7.51
N THR A 164 16.86 16.67 -7.93
CA THR A 164 17.02 15.40 -8.65
C THR A 164 16.90 14.23 -7.68
N VAL A 165 16.62 13.03 -8.20
CA VAL A 165 16.55 11.82 -7.36
C VAL A 165 17.93 11.53 -6.76
N GLU A 166 18.98 11.74 -7.54
CA GLU A 166 20.38 11.55 -7.17
C GLU A 166 20.77 12.46 -6.00
N ASP A 167 20.46 13.75 -6.09
CA ASP A 167 20.75 14.72 -5.01
C ASP A 167 19.94 14.39 -3.75
N ALA A 168 18.69 13.93 -3.92
CA ALA A 168 17.87 13.50 -2.80
C ALA A 168 18.51 12.32 -2.05
N TRP A 169 19.02 11.32 -2.76
CA TRP A 169 19.76 10.20 -2.20
C TRP A 169 21.04 10.64 -1.48
N GLN A 170 21.81 11.55 -2.07
CA GLN A 170 23.04 12.08 -1.45
C GLN A 170 22.77 12.82 -0.14
N SER A 171 21.59 13.44 0.00
CA SER A 171 21.19 14.13 1.23
C SER A 171 20.74 13.21 2.37
N MET A 172 20.61 11.90 2.12
CA MET A 172 20.19 10.91 3.11
C MET A 172 21.35 10.42 3.98
N PRO A 173 21.11 10.10 5.27
CA PRO A 173 22.13 9.52 6.13
C PRO A 173 22.36 8.04 5.79
N MET A 174 22.97 7.78 4.61
CA MET A 174 23.06 6.44 4.03
C MET A 174 23.77 5.41 4.90
N LYS A 175 24.79 5.82 5.66
CA LYS A 175 25.45 4.94 6.63
C LYS A 175 24.46 4.39 7.66
N PHE A 176 23.64 5.27 8.24
CA PHE A 176 22.60 4.89 9.20
C PHE A 176 21.54 4.00 8.55
N ILE A 177 21.07 4.39 7.36
CA ILE A 177 20.05 3.64 6.61
C ILE A 177 20.51 2.22 6.31
N ASN A 178 21.75 2.05 5.85
CA ASN A 178 22.32 0.74 5.54
C ASN A 178 22.46 -0.11 6.81
N THR A 179 22.91 0.47 7.92
CA THR A 179 22.96 -0.23 9.21
C THR A 179 21.58 -0.75 9.63
N VAL A 180 20.54 0.08 9.53
CA VAL A 180 19.18 -0.33 9.88
C VAL A 180 18.68 -1.45 8.97
N ARG A 181 18.93 -1.37 7.66
CA ARG A 181 18.58 -2.43 6.70
C ARG A 181 19.26 -3.76 7.04
N THR A 182 20.54 -3.74 7.39
CA THR A 182 21.26 -4.94 7.81
C THR A 182 20.64 -5.56 9.06
N ILE A 183 20.37 -4.75 10.09
CA ILE A 183 19.74 -5.23 11.33
C ILE A 183 18.37 -5.86 11.07
N GLU A 184 17.54 -5.22 10.24
CA GLU A 184 16.20 -5.75 9.96
C GLU A 184 16.26 -7.02 9.10
N ALA A 185 17.21 -7.12 8.16
CA ALA A 185 17.45 -8.33 7.38
C ALA A 185 17.88 -9.51 8.27
N GLU A 186 18.81 -9.29 9.20
CA GLU A 186 19.23 -10.30 10.19
C GLU A 186 18.06 -10.74 11.08
N ARG A 187 17.22 -9.79 11.52
CA ARG A 187 16.02 -10.08 12.32
C ARG A 187 15.01 -10.92 11.54
N GLN A 188 14.76 -10.59 10.28
CA GLN A 188 13.84 -11.34 9.42
C GLN A 188 14.35 -12.76 9.15
N ASP A 189 15.65 -12.92 8.89
CA ASP A 189 16.26 -14.25 8.70
C ASP A 189 16.17 -15.10 9.97
N LYS A 190 16.45 -14.52 11.14
CA LYS A 190 16.28 -15.20 12.42
C LYS A 190 14.83 -15.68 12.64
N MET A 191 13.84 -14.82 12.41
CA MET A 191 12.42 -15.20 12.52
C MET A 191 12.05 -16.31 11.53
N ARG A 192 12.57 -16.26 10.30
CA ARG A 192 12.36 -17.29 9.28
C ARG A 192 12.91 -18.64 9.75
N LEU A 193 14.14 -18.67 10.27
CA LEU A 193 14.77 -19.89 10.80
C LEU A 193 14.00 -20.45 11.99
N GLU A 194 13.53 -19.61 12.91
CA GLU A 194 12.69 -20.01 14.04
C GLU A 194 11.36 -20.62 13.58
N ASN A 195 10.71 -20.03 12.57
CA ASN A 195 9.47 -20.56 12.02
C ASN A 195 9.68 -21.92 11.32
N ILE A 196 10.78 -22.10 10.60
CA ILE A 196 11.15 -23.40 10.01
C ILE A 196 11.40 -24.44 11.10
N ALA A 197 12.10 -24.08 12.17
CA ALA A 197 12.36 -24.98 13.29
C ALA A 197 11.04 -25.40 13.99
N ARG A 198 10.12 -24.45 14.21
CA ARG A 198 8.79 -24.73 14.79
C ARG A 198 7.94 -25.63 13.90
N ALA A 199 7.97 -25.43 12.58
CA ALA A 199 7.25 -26.29 11.63
C ALA A 199 7.75 -27.74 11.68
N LYS A 200 9.07 -27.94 11.73
CA LYS A 200 9.69 -29.28 11.86
C LYS A 200 9.34 -29.97 13.19
N ILE A 201 9.22 -29.21 14.28
CA ILE A 201 8.80 -29.74 15.59
C ILE A 201 7.30 -30.08 15.60
N GLY A 202 6.46 -29.28 14.92
CA GLY A 202 5.02 -29.58 14.77
C GLY A 202 4.73 -30.86 13.97
N GLU A 203 5.54 -31.15 12.94
CA GLU A 203 5.45 -32.38 12.14
C GLU A 203 5.93 -33.64 12.89
N THR A 204 6.60 -33.51 14.04
CA THR A 204 7.11 -34.64 14.84
C THR A 204 6.22 -35.02 16.03
N THR A 205 5.00 -34.46 16.12
CA THR A 205 4.01 -34.91 17.11
C THR A 205 3.47 -36.29 16.69
N PRO A 206 3.67 -37.35 17.50
CA PRO A 206 3.27 -38.70 17.10
C PRO A 206 1.75 -38.80 16.97
N GLN A 207 1.30 -39.40 15.87
CA GLN A 207 -0.07 -39.88 15.71
C GLN A 207 -0.39 -40.77 16.91
N TYR A 208 -1.25 -40.27 17.81
CA TYR A 208 -1.73 -41.08 18.93
C TYR A 208 -2.39 -42.33 18.37
N LEU A 209 -1.87 -43.47 18.82
CA LEU A 209 -2.42 -44.80 18.67
C LEU A 209 -3.93 -44.78 18.91
N SER A 210 -4.69 -45.04 17.84
CA SER A 210 -6.05 -45.56 17.93
C SER A 210 -5.99 -46.92 18.61
N ILE A 211 -6.46 -46.97 19.86
CA ILE A 211 -6.76 -48.22 20.56
C ILE A 211 -8.29 -48.33 20.57
N THR A 212 -8.75 -49.35 19.83
CA THR A 212 -10.09 -49.97 19.82
C THR A 212 -10.63 -50.29 21.20
#